data_AF-A0A4R4IAH7-F1
#
_entry.id   AF-A0A4R4IAH7-F1
#
_cell.length_a   1.000
_cell.length_b   1.000
_cell.length_c   1.000
_cell.angle_alpha   90.00
_cell.angle_beta   90.00
_cell.angle_gamma   90.00
#
_symmetry.space_group_name_H-M   'P 1'
#
loop_
_entity.id
_entity.type
_entity.pdbx_description
1 polymer ?
#
loop_
_entity_poly.entity_id
_entity_poly.type
_entity_poly.pdbx_seq_one_letter_code
_entity_poly.pdbx_strand_id
1 'polypeptide(L)' 'MSAAEAIDHIAIGHDLARKAGVNLDKARPRTRRMWEARGLAVIALARGDLEEAKKIMRPFARKPR' A
#
# COMPACT_ATOMS: atom_id res chain seq x y z
N MET A 1 -26.87 -4.88 5.57
CA MET A 1 -25.78 -5.06 4.58
C MET A 1 -24.47 -4.93 5.34
N SER A 2 -23.67 -6.00 5.35
CA SER A 2 -22.44 -6.10 6.14
C SER A 2 -21.25 -5.75 5.24
N ALA A 3 -20.68 -4.58 5.45
CA ALA A 3 -19.38 -4.18 4.93
C ALA A 3 -18.91 -3.07 5.88
N ALA A 4 -18.05 -3.41 6.84
CA ALA A 4 -17.18 -2.41 7.44
C ALA A 4 -16.64 -1.58 6.28
N GLU A 5 -16.85 -0.26 6.33
CA GLU A 5 -16.41 0.71 5.31
C GLU A 5 -15.15 0.18 4.64
N ALA A 6 -15.26 -0.20 3.37
CA ALA A 6 -14.15 -0.83 2.67
C ALA A 6 -13.03 0.21 2.61
N ILE A 7 -12.14 0.16 3.59
CA ILE A 7 -11.08 1.15 3.76
C ILE A 7 -10.33 1.20 2.44
N ASP A 8 -10.43 2.34 1.75
CA ASP A 8 -9.91 2.46 0.40
C ASP A 8 -8.39 2.50 0.45
N HIS A 9 -7.80 1.32 0.23
CA HIS A 9 -6.36 1.13 0.19
C HIS A 9 -5.68 1.98 -0.89
N ILE A 10 -6.38 2.34 -1.97
CA ILE A 10 -5.85 3.21 -3.01
C ILE A 10 -5.72 4.63 -2.46
N ALA A 11 -6.77 5.14 -1.82
CA ALA A 11 -6.76 6.45 -1.17
C ALA A 11 -5.67 6.54 -0.09
N ILE A 12 -5.53 5.52 0.77
CA ILE A 12 -4.47 5.46 1.78
C ILE A 12 -3.09 5.43 1.11
N GLY A 13 -2.90 4.60 0.08
CA GLY A 13 -1.64 4.52 -0.65
C GLY A 13 -1.24 5.85 -1.29
N HIS A 14 -2.21 6.58 -1.85
CA HIS A 14 -2.02 7.89 -2.45
C HIS A 14 -1.70 8.96 -1.41
N ASP A 15 -2.40 8.98 -0.28
CA ASP A 15 -2.14 9.92 0.81
C ASP A 15 -0.73 9.69 1.40
N LEU A 16 -0.34 8.44 1.61
CA LEU A 16 1.02 8.07 2.04
C LEU A 16 2.08 8.54 1.03
N ALA A 17 1.84 8.36 -0.27
CA ALA A 17 2.74 8.83 -1.31
C ALA A 17 2.87 10.36 -1.28
N ARG A 18 1.75 11.08 -1.15
CA ARG A 18 1.71 12.55 -1.08
C ARG A 18 2.47 13.06 0.15
N LYS A 19 2.26 12.46 1.32
CA LYS A 19 2.98 12.78 2.56
C LYS A 19 4.48 12.53 2.44
N ALA A 20 4.88 11.53 1.66
CA ALA A 20 6.28 11.25 1.34
C ALA A 20 6.85 12.11 0.20
N GLY A 21 6.09 13.06 -0.35
CA GLY A 21 6.52 13.91 -1.46
C GLY A 21 6.57 13.21 -2.83
N VAL A 22 5.96 12.03 -2.96
CA VAL A 22 5.91 11.30 -4.24
C VAL A 22 4.68 11.71 -5.03
N ASN A 23 4.91 12.32 -6.19
CA ASN A 23 3.86 12.58 -7.16
C ASN A 23 3.56 11.31 -7.98
N LEU A 24 2.41 10.67 -7.70
CA LEU A 24 1.99 9.43 -8.36
C LEU A 24 1.57 9.61 -9.82
N ASP A 25 1.12 10.80 -10.22
CA ASP A 25 0.73 11.10 -11.61
C ASP A 25 1.95 11.11 -12.54
N LYS A 26 3.12 11.48 -11.99
CA LYS A 26 4.40 11.48 -12.70
C LYS A 26 5.25 10.23 -12.41
N ALA A 27 4.79 9.37 -11.50
CA ALA A 27 5.55 8.19 -11.10
C ALA A 27 5.42 7.06 -12.12
N ARG A 28 6.42 6.17 -12.16
CA ARG A 28 6.32 4.93 -12.94
C ARG A 28 5.14 4.09 -12.44
N PRO A 29 4.43 3.34 -13.31
CA PRO A 29 3.32 2.48 -12.89
C PRO A 29 3.68 1.50 -11.76
N ARG A 30 4.92 0.99 -11.74
CA ARG A 30 5.42 0.13 -10.66
C ARG A 30 5.47 0.86 -9.31
N THR A 31 5.86 2.13 -9.30
CA THR A 31 5.91 2.97 -8.09
C THR A 31 4.49 3.23 -7.58
N ARG A 32 3.54 3.53 -8.48
CA ARG A 32 2.14 3.69 -8.11
C ARG A 32 1.56 2.43 -7.46
N ARG A 33 1.72 1.27 -8.10
CA ARG A 33 1.28 -0.02 -7.54
C ARG A 33 1.94 -0.36 -6.20
N MET A 34 3.20 0.04 -6.00
CA MET A 34 3.89 -0.11 -4.71
C MET A 34 3.20 0.71 -3.60
N TRP A 35 2.77 1.94 -3.90
CA TRP A 35 2.09 2.78 -2.93
C TRP A 35 0.66 2.31 -2.64
N GLU A 36 -0.07 1.85 -3.65
CA GLU A 36 -1.37 1.19 -3.47
C GLU A 36 -1.24 -0.07 -2.59
N ALA A 37 -0.20 -0.89 -2.82
CA ALA A 37 0.11 -2.05 -1.98
C ALA A 37 0.52 -1.67 -0.55
N ARG A 38 1.17 -0.53 -0.34
CA ARG A 38 1.43 -0.01 1.02
C ARG A 38 0.14 0.33 1.75
N GLY A 39 -0.86 0.88 1.06
CA GLY A 39 -2.18 1.12 1.65
C GLY A 39 -2.83 -0.18 2.13
N LEU A 40 -2.77 -1.25 1.32
CA LEU A 40 -3.24 -2.59 1.71
C LEU A 40 -2.45 -3.14 2.91
N ALA A 41 -1.13 -2.99 2.91
CA ALA A 41 -0.29 -3.46 4.00
C ALA A 41 -0.59 -2.71 5.32
N VAL A 42 -0.87 -1.41 5.27
CA VAL A 42 -1.26 -0.62 6.46
C VAL A 42 -2.61 -1.10 7.01
N ILE A 43 -3.58 -1.42 6.15
CA ILE A 43 -4.85 -2.00 6.59
C ILE A 43 -4.64 -3.36 7.27
N ALA A 44 -3.77 -4.21 6.71
CA ALA A 44 -3.42 -5.50 7.32
C ALA A 44 -2.74 -5.31 8.70
N LEU A 45 -1.81 -4.35 8.81
CA LEU A 45 -1.16 -4.01 10.08
C LEU A 45 -2.16 -3.47 11.11
N ALA A 46 -3.12 -2.63 10.70
CA ALA A 46 -4.17 -2.13 11.58
C ALA A 46 -5.08 -3.24 12.14
N ARG A 47 -5.18 -4.37 11.43
CA ARG A 47 -5.86 -5.59 11.87
C ARG A 47 -4.99 -6.51 12.73
N GLY A 48 -3.71 -6.17 12.92
CA GLY A 48 -2.73 -7.01 13.62
C GLY A 48 -2.11 -8.12 12.75
N ASP A 49 -2.40 -8.14 11.44
CA ASP A 49 -1.92 -9.18 10.53
C ASP A 49 -0.61 -8.76 9.85
N LEU A 50 0.49 -8.97 10.57
CA LEU A 50 1.84 -8.66 10.08
C LEU A 50 2.25 -9.56 8.90
N GLU A 51 1.81 -10.81 8.89
CA GLU A 51 2.19 -11.76 7.84
C GLU A 51 1.51 -11.44 6.51
N GLU A 52 0.24 -11.05 6.53
CA GLU A 52 -0.44 -10.57 5.32
C GLU A 52 0.18 -9.26 4.83
N ALA A 53 0.55 -8.33 5.71
CA ALA A 53 1.26 -7.10 5.32
C ALA A 53 2.60 -7.40 4.62
N LYS A 54 3.39 -8.34 5.14
CA LYS A 54 4.65 -8.79 4.51
C LYS A 54 4.40 -9.45 3.16
N LYS A 55 3.38 -10.30 3.05
CA LYS A 55 3.00 -10.97 1.81
C LYS A 55 2.59 -9.98 0.72
N ILE A 56 1.81 -8.95 1.07
CA ILE A 56 1.42 -7.85 0.18
C ILE A 56 2.66 -7.10 -0.34
N MET A 57 3.63 -6.81 0.54
CA MET A 57 4.82 -6.04 0.17
C MET A 57 5.93 -6.87 -0.52
N ARG A 58 5.85 -8.21 -0.47
CA ARG A 58 6.88 -9.13 -1.02
C ARG A 58 7.27 -8.86 -2.48
N PRO A 59 6.36 -8.54 -3.42
CA PRO A 59 6.72 -8.24 -4.81
C PRO A 59 7.53 -6.93 -4.99
N PHE A 60 7.47 -6.05 -3.99
CA PHE A 60 8.13 -4.74 -3.97
C PHE A 60 9.38 -4.71 -3.09
N ALA A 61 9.62 -5.76 -2.30
CA ALA A 61 10.87 -5.93 -1.59
C ALA A 61 12.03 -5.92 -2.60
N ARG A 62 13.07 -5.12 -2.33
CA ARG A 62 14.30 -5.18 -3.13
C ARG A 62 14.83 -6.61 -3.01
N LYS A 63 15.06 -7.27 -4.16
CA LYS A 63 15.85 -8.50 -4.18
C LYS A 63 17.22 -8.16 -3.59
N PRO A 64 17.74 -8.92 -2.61
CA PRO A 64 19.16 -8.85 -2.28
C PRO A 64 19.91 -9.09 -3.59
N ARG A 65 20.86 -8.20 -3.91
CA ARG A 65 21.80 -8.45 -5.00
C ARG A 65 22.77 -9.54 -4.60
#